data_AF-A0A712HN77-F1
#
_entry.id   AF-A0A712HN77-F1
#
_cell.length_a   1.000
_cell.length_b   1.000
_cell.length_c   1.000
_cell.angle_alpha   90.00
_cell.angle_beta   90.00
_cell.angle_gamma   90.00
#
_symmetry.space_group_name_H-M   'P 1'
#
loop_
_entity.id
_entity.type
_entity.pdbx_description
1 polymer ?
#
loop_
_entity_poly.entity_id
_entity_poly.type
_entity_poly.pdbx_seq_one_letter_code
_entity_poly.pdbx_strand_id
1 'polypeptide(L)'
;CECYQRCAKHYDGAEEAMRWHTRGVTTLVVTSGEMLQRLWSLTPEWYREHWLLRCRLLVVSERLAHLARELGWQDIKVADNADNDALLRALQ
;
A
#
# COMPACT_ATOMS: atom_id res chain seq x y z
N CYS A 1 27.74 -13.38 -3.43
CA CYS A 1 27.87 -12.58 -2.20
C CYS A 1 26.53 -11.88 -2.00
N GLU A 2 25.80 -12.19 -0.93
CA GLU A 2 24.55 -11.50 -0.58
C GLU A 2 24.88 -10.43 0.46
N CYS A 3 24.62 -9.16 0.15
CA CYS A 3 25.00 -8.04 1.02
C CYS A 3 23.93 -7.76 2.11
N TYR A 4 22.71 -8.28 1.96
CA TYR A 4 21.64 -8.21 2.96
C TYR A 4 20.52 -9.20 2.63
N GLN A 5 19.64 -9.43 3.60
CA GLN A 5 18.40 -10.19 3.44
C GLN A 5 17.22 -9.41 4.03
N ARG A 6 16.05 -9.47 3.37
CA ARG A 6 14.81 -8.95 3.93
C ARG A 6 14.28 -9.94 4.98
N CYS A 7 14.15 -9.49 6.22
CA CYS A 7 13.50 -10.25 7.29
C CYS A 7 12.13 -9.65 7.61
N ALA A 8 11.11 -10.50 7.72
CA ALA A 8 9.80 -10.06 8.21
C ALA A 8 9.92 -9.65 9.69
N LYS A 9 9.30 -8.52 10.05
CA LYS A 9 9.11 -8.13 11.46
C LYS A 9 7.79 -8.71 11.96
N HIS A 10 7.69 -8.96 13.27
CA HIS A 10 6.39 -9.25 13.87
C HIS A 10 5.45 -8.08 13.57
N TYR A 11 4.31 -8.40 12.97
CA TYR A 11 3.33 -7.43 12.51
C TYR A 11 1.95 -7.98 12.87
N ASP A 12 1.35 -7.44 13.94
CA ASP A 12 -0.03 -7.74 14.24
C ASP A 12 -0.91 -6.95 13.27
N GLY A 13 -1.43 -7.66 12.27
CA GLY A 13 -2.25 -7.10 11.23
C GLY A 13 -3.50 -6.38 11.74
N ALA A 14 -4.10 -6.88 12.83
CA ALA A 14 -5.31 -6.32 13.39
C ALA A 14 -5.02 -5.04 14.17
N GLU A 15 -3.99 -5.05 15.02
CA GLU A 15 -3.58 -3.87 15.79
C GLU A 15 -3.16 -2.72 14.85
N GLU A 16 -2.35 -3.04 13.85
CA GLU A 16 -1.83 -2.04 12.91
C GLU A 16 -2.92 -1.48 11.99
N ALA A 17 -3.80 -2.34 11.46
CA ALA A 17 -4.93 -1.89 10.65
C ALA A 17 -5.88 -1.00 11.48
N MET A 18 -6.19 -1.39 12.72
CA MET A 18 -6.97 -0.57 13.65
C MET A 18 -6.30 0.78 13.88
N ARG A 19 -4.99 0.80 14.13
CA ARG A 19 -4.24 2.04 14.40
C ARG A 19 -4.26 3.00 13.22
N TRP A 20 -4.13 2.50 11.99
CA TRP A 20 -4.14 3.35 10.80
C TRP A 20 -5.56 3.85 10.49
N HIS A 21 -6.55 2.96 10.61
CA HIS A 21 -7.96 3.32 10.43
C HIS A 21 -8.40 4.40 11.43
N THR A 22 -8.10 4.23 12.72
CA THR A 22 -8.46 5.20 13.78
C THR A 22 -7.73 6.54 13.65
N ARG A 23 -6.57 6.58 12.99
CA ARG A 23 -5.84 7.81 12.66
C ARG A 23 -6.36 8.51 11.40
N GLY A 24 -7.38 7.97 10.75
CA GLY A 24 -7.97 8.57 9.54
C GLY A 24 -7.05 8.47 8.32
N VAL A 25 -6.23 7.43 8.23
CA VAL A 25 -5.41 7.21 7.02
C VAL A 25 -6.33 6.86 5.86
N THR A 26 -6.36 7.72 4.84
CA THR A 26 -7.16 7.54 3.62
C THR A 26 -6.33 7.35 2.36
N THR A 27 -5.02 7.62 2.43
CA THR A 27 -4.11 7.57 1.28
C THR A 27 -2.88 6.75 1.62
N LEU A 28 -2.53 5.80 0.76
CA LEU A 28 -1.42 4.87 0.92
C LEU A 28 -0.44 5.05 -0.22
N VAL A 29 0.85 5.15 0.09
CA VAL A 29 1.92 5.19 -0.92
C VAL A 29 2.64 3.85 -0.94
N VAL A 30 2.64 3.20 -2.10
CA VAL A 30 3.25 1.88 -2.28
C VAL A 30 4.22 1.87 -3.45
N THR A 31 5.51 1.68 -3.13
CA THR A 31 6.62 1.75 -4.10
C THR A 31 7.10 0.39 -4.60
N SER A 32 6.54 -0.72 -4.09
CA SER A 32 6.97 -2.08 -4.43
C SER A 32 5.82 -3.09 -4.42
N GLY A 33 5.84 -4.02 -5.37
CA GLY A 33 4.76 -5.01 -5.52
C GLY A 33 4.76 -6.01 -4.37
N GLU A 34 5.95 -6.36 -3.86
CA GLU A 34 6.07 -7.20 -2.67
C GLU A 34 5.49 -6.50 -1.44
N MET A 35 5.68 -5.18 -1.32
CA MET A 35 5.09 -4.40 -0.24
C MET A 35 3.57 -4.34 -0.35
N LEU A 36 3.04 -4.19 -1.57
CA LEU A 36 1.60 -4.21 -1.82
C LEU A 36 0.98 -5.54 -1.40
N GLN A 37 1.56 -6.65 -1.85
CA GLN A 37 1.06 -8.00 -1.53
C GLN A 37 1.13 -8.28 -0.03
N ARG A 38 2.23 -7.91 0.64
CA ARG A 38 2.34 -8.07 2.09
C ARG A 38 1.34 -7.21 2.86
N LEU A 39 1.16 -5.94 2.46
CA LEU A 39 0.16 -5.08 3.10
C LEU A 39 -1.23 -5.71 3.00
N TRP A 40 -1.58 -6.21 1.81
CA TRP A 40 -2.85 -6.88 1.59
C TRP A 40 -2.98 -8.15 2.44
N SER A 41 -1.97 -9.01 2.46
CA SER A 41 -2.01 -10.30 3.18
C SER A 41 -1.99 -10.17 4.70
N LEU A 42 -1.28 -9.17 5.22
CA LEU A 42 -1.20 -8.89 6.65
C LEU A 42 -2.45 -8.19 7.18
N THR A 43 -3.20 -7.50 6.33
CA THR A 43 -4.43 -6.82 6.76
C THR A 43 -5.58 -7.83 6.87
N PRO A 44 -6.27 -7.94 8.03
CA PRO A 44 -7.43 -8.80 8.18
C PRO A 44 -8.53 -8.46 7.17
N GLU A 45 -9.28 -9.49 6.74
CA GLU A 45 -10.29 -9.39 5.68
C GLU A 45 -11.31 -8.27 5.92
N TRP A 46 -11.82 -8.14 7.15
CA TRP A 46 -12.76 -7.06 7.48
C TRP A 46 -12.18 -5.67 7.21
N TYR A 47 -10.96 -5.40 7.68
CA TYR A 47 -10.29 -4.12 7.43
C TYR A 47 -9.95 -3.94 5.95
N ARG A 48 -9.66 -5.03 5.24
CA ARG A 48 -9.34 -5.01 3.82
C ARG A 48 -10.53 -4.48 3.00
N GLU A 49 -11.69 -5.08 3.16
CA GLU A 49 -12.90 -4.75 2.38
C GLU A 49 -13.56 -3.43 2.82
N HIS A 50 -13.56 -3.15 4.12
CA HIS A 50 -14.25 -1.99 4.67
C HIS A 50 -13.41 -0.71 4.70
N TRP A 51 -12.08 -0.81 4.65
CA TRP A 51 -11.20 0.36 4.75
C TRP A 51 -10.06 0.34 3.71
N LEU A 52 -9.18 -0.67 3.74
CA LEU A 52 -7.92 -0.66 2.98
C LEU A 52 -8.13 -0.47 1.46
N LEU A 53 -9.04 -1.26 0.86
CA LEU A 53 -9.32 -1.20 -0.58
C LEU A 53 -10.09 0.05 -1.02
N ARG A 54 -10.63 0.80 -0.05
CA ARG A 54 -11.29 2.10 -0.26
C ARG A 54 -10.33 3.28 -0.12
N CYS A 55 -9.15 3.06 0.47
CA CYS A 55 -8.10 4.07 0.52
C CYS A 55 -7.57 4.34 -0.89
N ARG A 56 -7.21 5.60 -1.16
CA ARG A 56 -6.48 5.99 -2.35
C ARG A 56 -5.08 5.37 -2.32
N LEU A 57 -4.71 4.67 -3.39
CA LEU A 57 -3.40 4.04 -3.52
C LEU A 57 -2.54 4.80 -4.53
N LEU A 58 -1.45 5.38 -4.07
CA LEU A 58 -0.41 5.98 -4.90
C LEU A 58 0.67 4.93 -5.17
N VAL A 59 0.94 4.67 -6.45
CA VAL A 59 1.97 3.70 -6.88
C VAL A 59 2.93 4.34 -7.86
N VAL A 60 4.12 3.76 -8.02
CA VAL A 60 5.20 4.35 -8.83
C VAL A 60 5.34 3.75 -10.24
N SER A 61 4.42 2.86 -10.64
CA SER A 61 4.42 2.30 -11.99
C SER A 61 3.07 1.69 -12.35
N GLU A 62 2.77 1.62 -13.65
CA GLU A 62 1.58 0.94 -14.16
C GLU A 62 1.51 -0.53 -13.77
N ARG A 63 2.67 -1.21 -13.72
CA ARG A 63 2.74 -2.61 -13.28
C ARG A 63 2.21 -2.79 -11.86
N LEU A 64 2.49 -1.84 -10.96
CA LEU A 64 1.93 -1.83 -9.60
C LEU A 64 0.43 -1.54 -9.60
N ALA A 65 -0.01 -0.62 -10.47
CA ALA A 65 -1.43 -0.30 -10.59
C ALA A 65 -2.25 -1.51 -11.05
N HIS A 66 -1.74 -2.28 -12.01
CA HIS A 66 -2.37 -3.53 -12.43
C HIS A 66 -2.48 -4.54 -11.29
N LEU A 67 -1.38 -4.78 -10.56
CA LEU A 67 -1.39 -5.68 -9.40
C LEU A 67 -2.38 -5.20 -8.32
N ALA A 68 -2.48 -3.89 -8.07
CA ALA A 68 -3.43 -3.34 -7.12
C ALA A 68 -4.89 -3.57 -7.55
N ARG A 69 -5.20 -3.41 -8.84
CA ARG A 69 -6.54 -3.71 -9.38
C ARG A 69 -6.90 -5.18 -9.22
N GLU A 70 -5.97 -6.08 -9.49
CA GLU A 70 -6.16 -7.54 -9.29
C GLU A 70 -6.45 -7.89 -7.83
N LEU A 71 -5.86 -7.14 -6.89
CA LEU A 71 -6.10 -7.29 -5.45
C LEU A 71 -7.39 -6.61 -4.95
N GLY A 72 -8.11 -5.89 -5.83
CA GLY A 72 -9.40 -5.27 -5.54
C GLY A 72 -9.38 -3.78 -5.20
N TRP A 73 -8.26 -3.07 -5.39
CA TRP A 73 -8.22 -1.62 -5.14
C TRP A 73 -9.06 -0.84 -6.15
N GLN A 74 -9.76 0.18 -5.67
CA GLN A 74 -10.70 0.98 -6.46
C GLN A 74 -10.13 2.35 -6.89
N ASP A 75 -9.48 3.07 -5.97
CA ASP A 75 -8.85 4.38 -6.25
C ASP A 75 -7.33 4.22 -6.31
N ILE A 76 -6.76 4.27 -7.52
CA ILE A 76 -5.33 4.08 -7.77
C ILE A 76 -4.81 5.22 -8.65
N LYS A 77 -3.74 5.89 -8.21
CA LYS A 77 -3.04 6.92 -8.97
C LYS A 77 -1.58 6.50 -9.15
N VAL A 78 -1.12 6.52 -10.39
CA VAL A 78 0.29 6.28 -10.74
C VAL A 78 1.01 7.61 -10.67
N ALA A 79 2.05 7.70 -9.86
CA ALA A 79 2.94 8.86 -9.84
C ALA A 79 3.85 8.83 -11.07
N ASP A 80 4.09 10.01 -11.66
CA ASP A 80 4.91 10.15 -12.87
C ASP A 80 6.35 9.63 -12.68
N ASN A 81 6.84 9.60 -11.43
CA ASN A 81 8.13 9.02 -11.04
C ASN A 81 8.10 8.54 -9.58
N ALA A 82 9.06 7.68 -9.20
CA ALA A 82 9.25 7.21 -7.83
C ALA A 82 9.95 8.23 -6.90
N ASP A 83 10.26 9.43 -7.40
CA ASP A 83 10.87 10.48 -6.61
C ASP A 83 9.84 11.13 -5.66
N ASN A 84 10.34 11.72 -4.57
CA ASN A 84 9.49 12.34 -3.55
C ASN A 84 8.64 13.48 -4.11
N ASP A 85 9.14 14.21 -5.11
CA ASP A 85 8.43 15.35 -5.69
C ASP A 85 7.23 14.90 -6.53
N ALA A 86 7.36 13.80 -7.26
CA ALA A 86 6.29 13.17 -8.01
C ALA A 86 5.24 12.56 -7.07
N LEU A 87 5.66 11.96 -5.95
CA LEU A 87 4.74 11.49 -4.91
C LEU A 87 3.98 12.64 -4.24
N LEU A 88 4.64 13.75 -3.94
CA LEU A 88 4.00 14.93 -3.33
C LEU A 88 3.05 15.64 -4.30
N ARG A 89 3.42 15.77 -5.59
CA ARG A 89 2.51 16.27 -6.64
C ARG A 89 1.28 15.38 -6.80
N ALA A 90 1.42 14.07 -6.61
CA ALA A 90 0.29 13.14 -6.72
C ALA A 90 -0.72 13.26 -5.56
N LEU A 91 -0.35 13.87 -4.44
CA LEU A 91 -1.23 14.13 -3.29
C LEU A 91 -2.07 15.41 -3.42
N GLN A 92 -1.71 16.31 -4.35
CA GLN A 92 -2.54 17.44 -4.79
C GLN A 92 -3.62 16.95 -5.76
#